data_AF-A0A2X7Q157-F1
#
_entry.id   AF-A0A2X7Q157-F1
#
_cell.length_a   1.000
_cell.length_b   1.000
_cell.length_c   1.000
_cell.angle_alpha   90.00
_cell.angle_beta   90.00
_cell.angle_gamma   90.00
#
_symmetry.space_group_name_H-M   'P 1'
#
loop_
_entity.id
_entity.type
_entity.pdbx_description
1 polymer ?
#
loop_
_entity_poly.entity_id
_entity_poly.type
_entity_poly.pdbx_seq_one_letter_code
_entity_poly.pdbx_strand_id
1 'polypeptide(L)'
;MGITKERLLEIANLSDWALSDERIVSPHAYESVTSIEITTMARMLLGYFKIENKKQMDSNVDICEILDDWGAWVVAGNSSIDWQEIADKYKNVVPHGKKSRRQCSNDEGRIIDISILRLERYKQQEYELIVAHFVIGLSLRAIAKQQGCSDGTIRKRLQKALGFLTGYIAITS
;
A
#
# COMPACT_ATOMS: atom_id res chain seq x y z
N MET A 1 36.54 4.57 -6.99
CA MET A 1 35.95 3.63 -7.97
C MET A 1 34.79 4.36 -8.63
N GLY A 2 35.02 4.93 -9.81
CA GLY A 2 34.12 5.91 -10.43
C GLY A 2 32.96 5.24 -11.17
N ILE A 3 31.77 5.86 -11.10
CA ILE A 3 30.61 5.44 -11.88
C ILE A 3 30.94 5.65 -13.36
N THR A 4 30.75 4.62 -14.19
CA THR A 4 31.13 4.65 -15.61
C THR A 4 30.15 5.49 -16.43
N LYS A 5 30.63 6.02 -17.56
CA LYS A 5 29.90 6.98 -18.41
C LYS A 5 28.58 6.39 -18.93
N GLU A 6 28.53 5.07 -19.13
CA GLU A 6 27.34 4.33 -19.56
C GLU A 6 26.29 4.22 -18.44
N ARG A 7 26.74 4.06 -17.18
CA ARG A 7 25.86 3.94 -16.01
C ARG A 7 25.17 5.25 -15.66
N LEU A 8 25.77 6.38 -16.00
CA LEU A 8 25.18 7.70 -15.78
C LEU A 8 24.16 8.06 -16.87
N LEU A 9 24.42 7.65 -18.12
CA LEU A 9 23.47 7.78 -19.24
C LEU A 9 22.19 6.95 -19.02
N GLU A 10 22.32 5.75 -18.45
CA GLU A 10 21.19 4.85 -18.15
C GLU A 10 20.27 5.44 -17.06
N ILE A 11 20.86 6.13 -16.07
CA ILE A 11 20.12 6.76 -14.96
C ILE A 11 19.41 8.03 -15.43
N ALA A 12 20.01 8.80 -16.36
CA ALA A 12 19.40 10.01 -16.92
C ALA A 12 18.25 9.70 -17.89
N ASN A 13 18.36 8.65 -18.71
CA ASN A 13 17.26 8.23 -19.60
C ASN A 13 16.05 7.69 -18.84
N LEU A 14 16.25 7.10 -17.66
CA LEU A 14 15.15 6.68 -16.78
C LEU A 14 14.44 7.86 -16.10
N SER A 15 15.11 9.01 -15.96
CA SER A 15 14.51 10.24 -15.44
C SER A 15 13.81 11.10 -16.50
N ASP A 16 14.33 11.17 -17.74
CA ASP A 16 13.71 11.92 -18.85
C ASP A 16 12.44 11.26 -19.40
N TRP A 17 12.32 9.93 -19.30
CA TRP A 17 11.06 9.22 -19.58
C TRP A 17 9.93 9.58 -18.60
N ALA A 18 10.28 9.97 -17.36
CA ALA A 18 9.33 10.19 -16.27
C ALA A 18 8.74 11.62 -16.20
N LEU A 19 9.23 12.57 -17.01
CA LEU A 19 8.91 14.00 -16.87
C LEU A 19 8.40 14.69 -18.15
N SER A 20 7.75 13.96 -19.05
CA SER A 20 6.79 14.49 -20.04
C SER A 20 7.33 15.23 -21.28
N ASP A 21 6.52 15.07 -22.34
CA ASP A 21 6.38 15.88 -23.55
C ASP A 21 7.28 15.55 -24.76
N GLU A 22 6.64 15.14 -25.85
CA GLU A 22 7.20 14.51 -27.05
C GLU A 22 8.15 15.42 -27.87
N ARG A 23 9.37 15.67 -27.39
CA ARG A 23 10.41 16.33 -28.21
C ARG A 23 11.77 15.62 -28.17
N ILE A 24 12.26 15.30 -29.36
CA ILE A 24 13.56 14.63 -29.59
C ILE A 24 14.69 15.67 -29.47
N VAL A 25 15.63 15.47 -28.53
CA VAL A 25 16.81 16.32 -28.35
C VAL A 25 18.10 15.60 -28.74
N SER A 26 19.06 16.38 -29.25
CA SER A 26 20.26 15.94 -29.95
C SER A 26 21.32 15.25 -29.06
N PRO A 27 22.03 14.24 -29.61
CA PRO A 27 23.02 13.43 -28.92
C PRO A 27 24.33 14.10 -28.41
N HIS A 28 24.38 15.42 -28.27
CA HIS A 28 25.58 16.13 -27.79
C HIS A 28 25.38 16.87 -26.46
N ALA A 29 24.14 16.92 -25.94
CA ALA A 29 23.82 17.63 -24.69
C ALA A 29 24.34 16.95 -23.41
N TYR A 30 24.78 15.69 -23.50
CA TYR A 30 25.11 14.84 -22.34
C TYR A 30 26.60 14.69 -22.05
N GLU A 31 27.50 15.29 -22.85
CA GLU A 31 28.94 15.26 -22.56
C GLU A 31 29.41 16.31 -21.54
N SER A 32 28.56 17.27 -21.17
CA SER A 32 28.90 18.39 -20.27
C SER A 32 28.44 18.22 -18.82
N VAL A 33 27.69 17.15 -18.48
CA VAL A 33 27.10 16.99 -17.15
C VAL A 33 28.16 16.54 -16.14
N THR A 34 28.40 17.35 -15.12
CA THR A 34 29.40 17.11 -14.07
C THR A 34 28.86 16.18 -12.97
N SER A 35 29.75 15.48 -12.27
CA SER A 35 29.37 14.54 -11.19
C SER A 35 28.58 15.18 -10.03
N ILE A 36 28.74 16.50 -9.84
CA ILE A 36 28.00 17.30 -8.84
C ILE A 36 26.53 17.44 -9.24
N GLU A 37 26.25 17.71 -10.51
CA GLU A 37 24.88 17.85 -11.03
C GLU A 37 24.12 16.53 -10.92
N ILE A 38 24.78 15.41 -11.26
CA ILE A 38 24.22 14.06 -11.12
C ILE A 38 23.88 13.74 -9.66
N THR A 39 24.79 14.05 -8.72
CA THR A 39 24.55 13.79 -7.30
C THR A 39 23.41 14.67 -6.76
N THR A 40 23.28 15.88 -7.27
CA THR A 40 22.21 16.81 -6.90
C THR A 40 20.86 16.34 -7.46
N MET A 41 20.81 15.91 -8.73
CA MET A 41 19.62 15.30 -9.34
C MET A 41 19.19 14.03 -8.60
N ALA A 42 20.12 13.14 -8.25
CA ALA A 42 19.82 11.94 -7.46
C ALA A 42 19.24 12.28 -6.07
N ARG A 43 19.73 13.34 -5.41
CA ARG A 43 19.18 13.83 -4.13
C ARG A 43 17.79 14.44 -4.30
N MET A 44 17.57 15.20 -5.37
CA MET A 44 16.23 15.74 -5.69
C MET A 44 15.25 14.61 -5.96
N LEU A 45 15.60 13.64 -6.81
CA LEU A 45 14.77 12.46 -7.10
C LEU A 45 14.48 11.64 -5.84
N LEU A 46 15.47 11.44 -4.96
CA LEU A 46 15.26 10.79 -3.67
C LEU A 46 14.32 11.61 -2.77
N GLY A 47 14.42 12.93 -2.80
CA GLY A 47 13.53 13.86 -2.10
C GLY A 47 12.09 13.77 -2.62
N TYR A 48 11.91 13.82 -3.94
CA TYR A 48 10.61 13.63 -4.60
C TYR A 48 10.01 12.27 -4.27
N PHE A 49 10.79 11.18 -4.37
CA PHE A 49 10.32 9.84 -4.03
C PHE A 49 9.92 9.74 -2.55
N LYS A 50 10.62 10.43 -1.65
CA LYS A 50 10.22 10.51 -0.23
C LYS A 50 8.93 11.29 -0.02
N ILE A 51 8.73 12.40 -0.73
CA ILE A 51 7.50 13.20 -0.67
C ILE A 51 6.32 12.38 -1.19
N GLU A 52 6.48 11.69 -2.33
CA GLU A 52 5.44 10.84 -2.90
C GLU A 52 5.11 9.67 -1.97
N ASN A 53 6.12 9.00 -1.39
CA ASN A 53 5.89 7.98 -0.38
C ASN A 53 5.22 8.53 0.88
N LYS A 54 5.49 9.77 1.27
CA LYS A 54 4.83 10.42 2.40
C LYS A 54 3.37 10.72 2.07
N LYS A 55 3.08 11.26 0.89
CA LYS A 55 1.71 11.50 0.42
C LYS A 55 0.91 10.20 0.32
N GLN A 56 1.56 9.12 -0.16
CA GLN A 56 0.99 7.78 -0.15
C GLN A 56 0.81 7.25 1.28
N MET A 57 1.70 7.58 2.22
CA MET A 57 1.54 7.23 3.64
C MET A 57 0.36 7.97 4.26
N ASP A 58 0.20 9.26 3.97
CA ASP A 58 -0.89 10.09 4.47
C ASP A 58 -2.25 9.63 3.89
N SER A 59 -2.33 9.29 2.59
CA SER A 59 -3.52 8.64 2.03
C SER A 59 -3.76 7.23 2.58
N ASN A 60 -2.71 6.52 2.98
CA ASN A 60 -2.83 5.24 3.67
C ASN A 60 -3.42 5.41 5.09
N VAL A 61 -3.27 6.57 5.74
CA VAL A 61 -3.89 6.83 7.05
C VAL A 61 -5.42 6.87 6.89
N ASP A 62 -5.93 7.60 5.89
CA ASP A 62 -7.37 7.72 5.64
C ASP A 62 -8.03 6.35 5.35
N ILE A 63 -7.43 5.52 4.50
CA ILE A 63 -7.97 4.19 4.20
C ILE A 63 -7.88 3.23 5.39
N CYS A 64 -6.86 3.34 6.25
CA CYS A 64 -6.78 2.52 7.46
C CYS A 64 -7.91 2.85 8.43
N GLU A 65 -8.27 4.13 8.58
CA GLU A 65 -9.42 4.55 9.40
C GLU A 65 -10.74 4.04 8.83
N ILE A 66 -10.93 4.15 7.51
CA ILE A 66 -12.10 3.60 6.80
C ILE A 66 -12.23 2.09 7.03
N LEU A 67 -11.12 1.35 6.95
CA LEU A 67 -11.10 -0.10 7.17
C LEU A 67 -11.28 -0.49 8.64
N ASP A 68 -10.82 0.33 9.58
CA ASP A 68 -11.10 0.15 11.01
C ASP A 68 -12.60 0.29 11.32
N ASP A 69 -13.26 1.29 10.72
CA ASP A 69 -14.70 1.52 10.85
C ASP A 69 -15.53 0.42 10.16
N TRP A 70 -15.12 0.00 8.96
CA TRP A 70 -15.71 -1.14 8.26
C TRP A 70 -15.54 -2.45 9.04
N GLY A 71 -14.37 -2.69 9.61
CA GLY A 71 -14.11 -3.89 10.41
C GLY A 71 -15.03 -3.98 11.64
N ALA A 72 -15.38 -2.84 12.24
CA ALA A 72 -16.38 -2.78 13.30
C ALA A 72 -17.79 -3.08 12.78
N TRP A 73 -18.15 -2.54 11.61
CA TRP A 73 -19.42 -2.78 10.94
C TRP A 73 -19.61 -4.25 10.54
N VAL A 74 -18.55 -4.93 10.10
CA VAL A 74 -18.51 -6.38 9.82
C VAL A 74 -18.76 -7.19 11.10
N VAL A 75 -18.05 -6.87 12.20
CA VAL A 75 -18.22 -7.56 13.49
C VAL A 75 -19.62 -7.35 14.06
N ALA A 76 -20.27 -6.24 13.77
CA ALA A 76 -21.66 -5.98 14.14
C ALA A 76 -22.69 -6.83 13.36
N GLY A 77 -22.25 -7.66 12.41
CA GLY A 77 -23.10 -8.57 11.65
C GLY A 77 -23.77 -7.95 10.42
N ASN A 78 -23.28 -6.80 9.96
CA ASN A 78 -23.88 -6.08 8.84
C ASN A 78 -23.31 -6.51 7.46
N SER A 79 -22.22 -7.27 7.43
CA SER A 79 -21.54 -7.75 6.22
C SER A 79 -21.93 -9.20 5.90
N SER A 80 -21.88 -9.57 4.62
CA SER A 80 -22.05 -10.96 4.18
C SER A 80 -20.73 -11.75 4.12
N ILE A 81 -19.60 -11.13 4.47
CA ILE A 81 -18.30 -11.79 4.47
C ILE A 81 -18.22 -12.78 5.63
N ASP A 82 -17.93 -14.04 5.30
CA ASP A 82 -17.67 -15.08 6.30
C ASP A 82 -16.21 -15.01 6.79
N TRP A 83 -15.97 -14.09 7.73
CA TRP A 83 -14.66 -13.91 8.34
C TRP A 83 -14.33 -14.97 9.42
N GLN A 84 -15.28 -15.85 9.77
CA GLN A 84 -15.08 -16.84 10.83
C GLN A 84 -14.06 -17.90 10.43
N GLU A 85 -14.07 -18.34 9.16
CA GLU A 85 -13.06 -19.28 8.64
C GLU A 85 -11.63 -18.71 8.80
N ILE A 86 -11.48 -17.40 8.59
CA ILE A 86 -10.20 -16.71 8.81
C ILE A 86 -9.90 -16.64 10.31
N ALA A 87 -10.88 -16.30 11.15
CA ALA A 87 -10.69 -16.24 12.59
C ALA A 87 -10.21 -17.59 13.17
N ASP A 88 -10.72 -18.71 12.66
CA ASP A 88 -10.31 -20.05 13.06
C ASP A 88 -8.83 -20.32 12.79
N LYS A 89 -8.27 -19.78 11.69
CA LYS A 89 -6.83 -19.85 11.41
C LYS A 89 -6.04 -19.18 12.54
N TYR A 90 -6.55 -18.10 13.13
CA TYR A 90 -5.86 -17.29 14.14
C TYR A 90 -6.35 -17.52 15.58
N LYS A 91 -7.12 -18.58 15.86
CA LYS A 91 -7.73 -18.84 17.19
C LYS A 91 -6.77 -18.90 18.37
N ASN A 92 -5.49 -19.17 18.13
CA ASN A 92 -4.44 -19.22 19.16
C ASN A 92 -3.76 -17.85 19.40
N VAL A 93 -4.15 -16.83 18.65
CA VAL A 93 -3.60 -15.47 18.72
C VAL A 93 -4.64 -14.57 19.36
N VAL A 94 -4.27 -13.98 20.50
CA VAL A 94 -5.15 -13.05 21.21
C VAL A 94 -5.29 -11.75 20.41
N PRO A 95 -6.51 -11.37 20.01
CA PRO A 95 -6.73 -10.08 19.36
C PRO A 95 -6.38 -8.92 20.30
N HIS A 96 -5.82 -7.85 19.73
CA HIS A 96 -5.69 -6.61 20.48
C HIS A 96 -7.05 -5.93 20.46
N GLY A 97 -7.80 -6.10 21.55
CA GLY A 97 -9.15 -5.55 21.67
C GLY A 97 -9.15 -4.02 21.60
N LYS A 98 -9.79 -3.45 20.58
CA LYS A 98 -10.25 -2.07 20.56
C LYS A 98 -11.67 -2.05 21.15
N LYS A 99 -11.81 -1.62 22.41
CA LYS A 99 -13.06 -1.77 23.19
C LYS A 99 -14.26 -0.95 22.70
N SER A 100 -14.09 -0.09 21.70
CA SER A 100 -15.19 0.58 21.00
C SER A 100 -14.65 1.17 19.70
N ARG A 101 -14.88 0.50 18.57
CA ARG A 101 -14.61 1.08 17.25
C ARG A 101 -15.87 1.77 16.75
N ARG A 102 -15.72 2.93 16.12
CA ARG A 102 -16.82 3.55 15.36
C ARG A 102 -17.18 2.58 14.23
N GLN A 103 -18.46 2.54 13.85
CA GLN A 103 -18.92 1.83 12.66
C GLN A 103 -19.14 2.84 11.54
N CYS A 104 -18.86 2.44 10.31
CA CYS A 104 -19.27 3.20 9.12
C CYS A 104 -20.79 3.09 8.90
N SER A 105 -21.30 3.91 7.98
CA SER A 105 -22.69 3.80 7.52
C SER A 105 -22.91 2.55 6.67
N ASN A 106 -24.18 2.15 6.45
CA ASN A 106 -24.49 0.98 5.63
C ASN A 106 -24.07 1.15 4.16
N ASP A 107 -24.14 2.36 3.61
CA ASP A 107 -23.77 2.61 2.21
C ASP A 107 -22.25 2.54 2.04
N GLU A 108 -21.49 3.19 2.93
CA GLU A 108 -20.03 3.08 2.98
C GLU A 108 -19.59 1.63 3.21
N GLY A 109 -20.22 0.95 4.18
CA GLY A 109 -19.96 -0.45 4.51
C GLY A 109 -20.11 -1.35 3.31
N ARG A 110 -21.19 -1.20 2.52
CA ARG A 110 -21.44 -1.97 1.29
C ARG A 110 -20.41 -1.71 0.20
N ILE A 111 -20.02 -0.46 -0.03
CA ILE A 111 -18.98 -0.12 -1.03
C ILE A 111 -17.66 -0.80 -0.68
N ILE A 112 -17.28 -0.75 0.59
CA ILE A 112 -16.04 -1.39 1.08
C ILE A 112 -16.15 -2.92 0.99
N ASP A 113 -17.29 -3.51 1.38
CA ASP A 113 -17.54 -4.95 1.28
C ASP A 113 -17.33 -5.49 -0.15
N ILE A 114 -17.94 -4.81 -1.14
CA ILE A 114 -17.78 -5.15 -2.56
C ILE A 114 -16.31 -5.07 -2.98
N SER A 115 -15.60 -4.03 -2.53
CA SER A 115 -14.18 -3.82 -2.82
C SER A 115 -13.31 -4.93 -2.23
N ILE A 116 -13.63 -5.39 -1.03
CA ILE A 116 -12.93 -6.48 -0.32
C ILE A 116 -13.20 -7.82 -0.97
N LEU A 117 -14.45 -8.13 -1.36
CA LEU A 117 -14.79 -9.33 -2.12
C LEU A 117 -14.09 -9.35 -3.50
N ARG A 118 -13.89 -8.16 -4.09
CA ARG A 118 -13.10 -8.04 -5.31
C ARG A 118 -11.63 -8.36 -5.05
N LEU A 119 -11.06 -7.89 -3.94
CA LEU A 119 -9.69 -8.20 -3.52
C LEU A 119 -9.53 -9.71 -3.29
N GLU A 120 -10.46 -10.36 -2.60
CA GLU A 120 -10.48 -11.81 -2.36
C GLU A 120 -10.28 -12.60 -3.66
N ARG A 121 -11.08 -12.28 -4.68
CA ARG A 121 -11.03 -12.96 -5.98
C ARG A 121 -9.66 -12.92 -6.67
N TYR A 122 -8.89 -11.85 -6.50
CA TYR A 122 -7.59 -11.67 -7.18
C TYR A 122 -6.39 -11.97 -6.29
N LYS A 123 -6.53 -11.79 -4.98
CA LYS A 123 -5.43 -11.67 -4.02
C LYS A 123 -5.86 -12.19 -2.64
N GLN A 124 -6.06 -13.51 -2.54
CA GLN A 124 -6.49 -14.18 -1.31
C GLN A 124 -5.61 -13.84 -0.09
N GLN A 125 -4.28 -13.78 -0.26
CA GLN A 125 -3.35 -13.51 0.85
C GLN A 125 -3.52 -12.09 1.40
N GLU A 126 -3.72 -11.11 0.52
CA GLU A 126 -3.99 -9.73 0.90
C GLU A 126 -5.37 -9.58 1.53
N TYR A 127 -6.38 -10.28 1.01
CA TYR A 127 -7.72 -10.33 1.62
C TYR A 127 -7.68 -10.88 3.05
N GLU A 128 -7.05 -12.05 3.27
CA GLU A 128 -6.92 -12.64 4.60
C GLU A 128 -6.18 -11.71 5.57
N LEU A 129 -5.17 -10.98 5.08
CA LEU A 129 -4.44 -10.00 5.86
C LEU A 129 -5.34 -8.83 6.30
N ILE A 130 -6.19 -8.31 5.41
CA ILE A 130 -7.13 -7.24 5.73
C ILE A 130 -8.13 -7.71 6.78
N VAL A 131 -8.73 -8.89 6.61
CA VAL A 131 -9.71 -9.43 7.58
C VAL A 131 -9.04 -9.70 8.93
N ALA A 132 -7.87 -10.34 8.95
CA ALA A 132 -7.11 -10.61 10.18
C ALA A 132 -6.76 -9.33 10.96
N HIS A 133 -6.36 -8.28 10.25
CA HIS A 133 -5.97 -7.03 10.90
C HIS A 133 -7.17 -6.18 11.31
N PHE A 134 -8.07 -5.90 10.38
CA PHE A 134 -9.14 -4.91 10.55
C PHE A 134 -10.44 -5.50 11.06
N VAL A 135 -10.77 -6.77 10.82
CA VAL A 135 -12.00 -7.37 11.39
C VAL A 135 -11.70 -8.00 12.73
N ILE A 136 -10.76 -8.95 12.73
CA ILE A 136 -10.39 -9.76 13.90
C ILE A 136 -9.59 -8.94 14.93
N GLY A 137 -8.79 -7.97 14.49
CA GLY A 137 -8.03 -7.08 15.40
C GLY A 137 -6.64 -7.61 15.78
N LEU A 138 -6.00 -8.40 14.93
CA LEU A 138 -4.64 -8.88 15.16
C LEU A 138 -3.60 -7.82 14.81
N SER A 139 -2.51 -7.71 15.58
CA SER A 139 -1.39 -6.86 15.15
C SER A 139 -0.67 -7.47 13.94
N LEU A 140 -0.10 -6.63 13.08
CA LEU A 140 0.72 -7.07 11.95
C LEU A 140 1.87 -7.99 12.38
N ARG A 141 2.44 -7.74 13.58
CA ARG A 141 3.48 -8.59 14.17
C ARG A 141 2.95 -9.98 14.54
N ALA A 142 1.74 -10.06 15.09
CA ALA A 142 1.13 -11.34 15.42
C ALA A 142 0.82 -12.15 14.16
N ILE A 143 0.32 -11.49 13.10
CA ILE A 143 0.11 -12.08 11.78
C ILE A 143 1.44 -12.57 11.18
N ALA A 144 2.49 -11.74 11.22
CA ALA A 144 3.82 -12.10 10.71
C ALA A 144 4.38 -13.34 11.41
N LYS A 145 4.29 -13.38 12.75
CA LYS A 145 4.72 -14.52 13.56
C LYS A 145 3.96 -15.79 13.19
N GLN A 146 2.63 -15.71 13.04
CA GLN A 146 1.82 -16.86 12.68
C GLN A 146 2.11 -17.37 11.27
N GLN A 147 2.36 -16.47 10.32
CA GLN A 147 2.71 -16.83 8.93
C GLN A 147 4.21 -17.21 8.77
N GLY A 148 5.01 -17.17 9.84
CA GLY A 148 6.44 -17.49 9.78
C GLY A 148 7.26 -16.55 8.90
N CYS A 149 6.86 -15.28 8.80
CA CYS A 149 7.51 -14.29 7.93
C CYS A 149 7.92 -13.01 8.68
N SER A 150 8.69 -12.15 8.02
CA SER A 150 9.15 -10.89 8.62
C SER A 150 8.04 -9.83 8.68
N ASP A 151 8.09 -8.94 9.68
CA ASP A 151 7.21 -7.77 9.76
C ASP A 151 7.24 -6.93 8.47
N GLY A 152 8.40 -6.81 7.83
CA GLY A 152 8.57 -6.08 6.57
C GLY A 152 7.79 -6.71 5.41
N THR A 153 7.67 -8.04 5.39
CA THR A 153 6.88 -8.76 4.39
C THR A 153 5.39 -8.45 4.55
N ILE A 154 4.87 -8.50 5.79
CA ILE A 154 3.46 -8.19 6.07
C ILE A 154 3.14 -6.72 5.74
N ARG A 155 4.00 -5.76 6.12
CA ARG A 155 3.77 -4.34 5.79
C ARG A 155 3.73 -4.08 4.30
N LYS A 156 4.61 -4.71 3.51
CA LYS A 156 4.59 -4.60 2.04
C LYS A 156 3.32 -5.19 1.43
N ARG A 157 2.84 -6.32 1.95
CA ARG A 157 1.55 -6.90 1.52
C ARG A 157 0.38 -5.99 1.87
N LEU A 158 0.37 -5.46 3.09
CA LEU A 158 -0.65 -4.50 3.52
C LEU A 158 -0.67 -3.26 2.62
N GLN A 159 0.49 -2.65 2.34
CA GLN A 159 0.57 -1.49 1.45
C GLN A 159 0.02 -1.77 0.05
N LYS A 160 0.26 -2.97 -0.51
CA LYS A 160 -0.32 -3.37 -1.79
C LYS A 160 -1.84 -3.53 -1.72
N ALA A 161 -2.35 -4.13 -0.64
CA ALA A 161 -3.78 -4.29 -0.41
C ALA A 161 -4.47 -2.93 -0.27
N LEU A 162 -3.90 -2.02 0.54
CA LEU A 162 -4.40 -0.67 0.73
C LEU A 162 -4.40 0.11 -0.59
N GLY A 163 -3.30 0.08 -1.36
CA GLY A 163 -3.24 0.74 -2.65
C GLY A 163 -4.29 0.25 -3.65
N PHE A 164 -4.57 -1.06 -3.66
CA PHE A 164 -5.67 -1.62 -4.46
C PHE A 164 -7.03 -1.09 -3.98
N LEU A 165 -7.31 -1.14 -2.68
CA LEU A 165 -8.59 -0.73 -2.12
C LEU A 165 -8.83 0.76 -2.29
N THR A 166 -7.84 1.61 -2.03
CA THR A 166 -7.90 3.05 -2.29
C THR A 166 -8.25 3.33 -3.74
N GLY A 167 -7.56 2.68 -4.69
CA GLY A 167 -7.83 2.86 -6.11
C GLY A 167 -9.21 2.37 -6.53
N TYR A 168 -9.65 1.22 -6.00
CA TYR A 168 -10.96 0.65 -6.35
C TYR A 168 -12.11 1.47 -5.78
N ILE A 169 -12.03 1.84 -4.50
CA ILE A 169 -13.04 2.66 -3.83
C ILE A 169 -13.17 4.01 -4.56
N ALA A 170 -12.06 4.66 -4.91
CA ALA A 170 -12.11 5.95 -5.63
C ALA A 170 -12.81 5.88 -7.00
N ILE A 171 -12.91 4.69 -7.62
CA ILE A 171 -13.61 4.49 -8.89
C ILE A 171 -15.09 4.17 -8.67
N THR A 172 -15.44 3.54 -7.54
CA THR A 172 -16.80 3.05 -7.25
C THR A 172 -17.61 3.96 -6.34
N SER A 173 -16.97 4.89 -5.61
CA SER A 173 -17.58 5.91 -4.75
C SER A 173 -18.05 7.15 -5.49
#